data_AF-A0A1D6NGX8-F1
#
_entry.id   AF-A0A1D6NGX8-F1
#
_cell.length_a   1.000
_cell.length_b   1.000
_cell.length_c   1.000
_cell.angle_alpha   90.00
_cell.angle_beta   90.00
_cell.angle_gamma   90.00
#
_symmetry.space_group_name_H-M   'P 1'
#
loop_
_entity.id
_entity.type
_entity.pdbx_description
1 polymer ?
#
loop_
_entity_poly.entity_id
_entity_poly.type
_entity_poly.pdbx_seq_one_letter_code
_entity_poly.pdbx_strand_id
1 'polypeptide(L)'
;MQNPNCMVMVDNCYGEFVEISEPAMVGADLIAGSLIKNPGGTIAPCGGYVAGKEHLVEAAAARLSAPGLGVEFGSTPGHVMRALFQGLFLGPQMVGEAVKVGLLTANGWRYNACT
;
A
#
# COMPACT_ATOMS: atom_id res chain seq x y z
N MET A 1 27.74 -10.79 -0.47
CA MET A 1 27.68 -9.74 0.56
C MET A 1 26.70 -8.68 0.08
N GLN A 2 25.74 -8.27 0.90
CA GLN A 2 24.82 -7.17 0.59
C GLN A 2 25.54 -5.82 0.76
N ASN A 3 25.25 -4.85 -0.11
CA ASN A 3 25.80 -3.50 -0.01
C ASN A 3 25.07 -2.72 1.10
N PRO A 4 25.75 -2.33 2.20
CA PRO A 4 25.10 -1.64 3.32
C PRO A 4 24.60 -0.23 2.96
N ASN A 5 25.05 0.35 1.85
CA ASN A 5 24.65 1.68 1.38
C ASN A 5 23.54 1.62 0.31
N CYS A 6 23.05 0.43 -0.03
CA CYS A 6 21.98 0.29 -1.02
C CYS A 6 20.64 0.68 -0.40
N MET A 7 19.92 1.60 -1.06
CA MET A 7 18.54 1.91 -0.70
C MET A 7 17.60 0.84 -1.25
N VAL A 8 16.79 0.25 -0.38
CA VAL A 8 15.83 -0.81 -0.70
C VAL A 8 14.42 -0.23 -0.78
N MET A 9 13.88 -0.17 -1.99
CA MET A 9 12.49 0.16 -2.25
C MET A 9 11.70 -1.11 -2.53
N VAL A 10 10.53 -1.27 -1.90
CA VAL A 10 9.61 -2.38 -2.17
C VAL A 10 8.30 -1.83 -2.74
N ASP A 11 7.91 -2.31 -3.93
CA ASP A 11 6.54 -2.18 -4.41
C ASP A 11 5.66 -3.10 -3.57
N ASN A 12 4.81 -2.51 -2.72
CA ASN A 12 4.02 -3.24 -1.73
C ASN A 12 2.60 -3.53 -2.18
N CYS A 13 2.28 -3.28 -3.46
CA CYS A 13 0.95 -3.51 -3.99
C CYS A 13 0.44 -4.93 -3.72
N TYR A 14 -0.79 -5.03 -3.21
CA TYR A 14 -1.48 -6.27 -2.83
C TYR A 14 -0.90 -6.99 -1.60
N GLY A 15 0.22 -6.53 -1.06
CA GLY A 15 0.81 -7.07 0.17
C GLY A 15 0.23 -6.43 1.43
N GLU A 16 -0.37 -5.24 1.30
CA GLU A 16 -0.83 -4.47 2.46
C GLU A 16 -1.88 -5.27 3.26
N PHE A 17 -1.65 -5.41 4.56
CA PHE A 17 -2.51 -6.12 5.53
C PHE A 17 -2.68 -7.63 5.31
N VAL A 18 -1.93 -8.25 4.39
CA VAL A 18 -1.95 -9.71 4.21
C VAL A 18 -1.21 -10.41 5.35
N GLU A 19 -0.13 -9.79 5.81
CA GLU A 19 0.73 -10.26 6.91
C GLU A 19 0.69 -9.28 8.09
N ILE A 20 1.18 -9.71 9.25
CA ILE A 20 1.25 -8.87 10.46
C ILE A 20 2.32 -7.77 10.33
N SER A 21 3.33 -8.00 9.48
CA SER A 21 4.46 -7.09 9.27
C SER A 21 4.54 -6.64 7.82
N GLU A 22 4.81 -5.35 7.62
CA GLU A 22 5.03 -4.75 6.30
C GLU A 22 6.54 -4.65 5.99
N PRO A 23 6.98 -4.51 4.72
CA PRO A 23 8.40 -4.49 4.37
C PRO A 23 9.21 -3.38 5.09
N ALA A 24 8.59 -2.23 5.34
CA ALA A 24 9.21 -1.13 6.08
C ALA A 24 9.56 -1.52 7.55
N MET A 25 8.87 -2.50 8.12
CA MET A 25 9.12 -3.01 9.48
C MET A 25 10.30 -3.99 9.53
N VAL A 26 10.72 -4.53 8.38
CA VAL A 26 11.75 -5.58 8.27
C VAL A 26 12.97 -5.15 7.45
N GLY A 27 13.11 -3.85 7.18
CA GLY A 27 14.33 -3.28 6.61
C GLY A 27 14.22 -2.67 5.22
N ALA A 28 13.02 -2.58 4.62
CA ALA A 28 12.83 -1.75 3.44
C ALA A 28 12.94 -0.26 3.82
N ASP A 29 13.67 0.52 3.03
CA ASP A 29 13.87 1.95 3.27
C ASP A 29 12.67 2.78 2.83
N LEU A 30 11.96 2.30 1.80
CA LEU A 30 10.80 2.94 1.23
C LEU A 30 9.84 1.87 0.69
N ILE A 31 8.54 2.10 0.84
CA ILE A 31 7.49 1.31 0.23
C ILE A 31 6.50 2.24 -0.48
N ALA A 32 5.89 1.75 -1.56
CA ALA A 32 4.79 2.43 -2.21
C ALA A 32 3.70 1.45 -2.64
N GLY A 33 2.50 1.96 -2.78
CA GLY A 33 1.36 1.19 -3.25
C GLY A 33 0.19 2.08 -3.66
N SER A 34 -0.91 1.45 -4.02
CA SER A 34 -2.09 2.12 -4.59
C SER A 34 -3.26 2.14 -3.61
N LEU A 35 -3.88 3.31 -3.43
CA LEU A 35 -5.04 3.46 -2.59
C LEU A 35 -6.32 2.92 -3.24
N ILE A 36 -6.33 2.51 -4.51
CA ILE A 36 -7.48 1.76 -5.08
C ILE A 36 -7.38 0.25 -4.88
N LYS A 37 -6.34 -0.22 -4.18
CA LYS A 37 -6.11 -1.64 -3.83
C LYS A 37 -6.41 -1.87 -2.35
N ASN A 38 -5.64 -2.75 -1.71
CA ASN A 38 -5.77 -3.16 -0.32
C ASN A 38 -5.96 -2.00 0.68
N PRO A 39 -5.09 -0.96 0.72
CA PRO A 39 -5.23 0.12 1.70
C PRO A 39 -6.44 1.02 1.46
N GLY A 40 -7.07 0.91 0.28
CA GLY A 40 -8.27 1.65 -0.06
C GLY A 40 -9.56 1.10 0.54
N GLY A 41 -9.54 -0.15 1.02
CA GLY A 41 -10.70 -0.82 1.59
C GLY A 41 -11.94 -0.78 0.70
N THR A 42 -11.78 -0.80 -0.63
CA THR A 42 -12.85 -0.65 -1.65
C THR A 42 -13.58 0.70 -1.68
N ILE A 43 -13.13 1.68 -0.88
CA ILE A 43 -13.82 2.96 -0.68
C ILE A 43 -13.03 4.14 -1.25
N ALA A 44 -11.71 4.10 -1.11
CA ALA A 44 -10.85 5.16 -1.63
C ALA A 44 -11.03 5.29 -3.15
N PRO A 45 -11.40 6.48 -3.66
CA PRO A 45 -11.76 6.66 -5.07
C PRO A 45 -10.55 6.70 -6.00
N CYS A 46 -9.38 7.10 -5.47
CA CYS A 46 -8.13 7.21 -6.19
C CYS A 46 -6.96 7.35 -5.19
N GLY A 47 -5.74 7.44 -5.73
CA GLY A 47 -4.55 7.82 -4.98
C GLY A 47 -3.51 6.71 -4.84
N GLY A 48 -2.38 7.08 -4.25
CA GLY A 48 -1.27 6.19 -3.92
C GLY A 48 -0.62 6.66 -2.62
N TYR A 49 0.20 5.79 -2.04
CA TYR A 49 0.93 6.10 -0.82
C TYR A 49 2.42 5.81 -1.00
N VAL A 50 3.22 6.53 -0.23
CA VAL A 50 4.64 6.26 -0.02
C VAL A 50 4.87 6.30 1.49
N ALA A 51 5.57 5.31 2.04
CA ALA A 51 5.92 5.24 3.46
C ALA A 51 7.35 4.70 3.62
N GLY A 52 8.09 5.16 4.62
CA GLY A 52 9.48 4.74 4.82
C GLY A 52 10.30 5.79 5.56
N LYS A 53 11.62 5.80 5.30
CA LYS A 53 12.55 6.77 5.88
C LYS A 53 12.19 8.20 5.47
N GLU A 54 12.21 9.12 6.44
CA GLU A 54 11.80 10.52 6.29
C GLU A 54 12.42 11.20 5.06
N HIS A 55 13.75 11.21 4.94
CA HIS A 55 14.45 11.84 3.80
C HIS A 55 14.06 11.26 2.43
N LEU A 56 13.63 9.99 2.35
CA LEU A 56 13.18 9.36 1.10
C LEU A 56 11.73 9.72 0.78
N VAL A 57 10.88 9.83 1.81
CA VAL A 57 9.50 10.33 1.67
C VAL A 57 9.51 11.79 1.24
N GLU A 58 10.37 12.62 1.83
CA GLU A 58 10.58 14.02 1.43
C GLU A 58 11.06 14.13 -0.03
N ALA A 59 12.02 13.30 -0.43
CA ALA A 59 12.48 13.25 -1.82
C ALA A 59 11.36 12.85 -2.80
N ALA A 60 10.52 11.88 -2.42
CA ALA A 60 9.35 11.48 -3.20
C ALA A 60 8.30 12.61 -3.29
N ALA A 61 8.05 13.32 -2.19
CA ALA A 61 7.15 14.47 -2.15
C ALA A 61 7.65 15.60 -3.05
N ALA A 62 8.93 15.97 -2.95
CA ALA A 62 9.56 16.98 -3.80
C ALA A 62 9.52 16.61 -5.29
N ARG A 63 9.55 15.30 -5.60
CA ARG A 63 9.40 14.79 -6.97
C ARG A 63 7.96 14.87 -7.47
N LEU A 64 6.97 14.63 -6.61
CA LEU A 64 5.55 14.68 -6.95
C LEU A 64 5.07 16.13 -7.18
N SER A 65 5.54 17.07 -6.35
CA SER A 65 5.20 18.49 -6.43
C SER A 65 6.27 19.27 -7.20
N ALA A 66 7.15 19.97 -6.48
CA ALA A 66 8.34 20.59 -7.00
C ALA A 66 9.40 20.72 -5.89
N PRO A 67 10.69 20.84 -6.23
CA PRO A 67 11.75 21.10 -5.25
C PRO A 67 11.43 22.33 -4.39
N GLY A 68 11.52 22.18 -3.05
CA GLY A 68 11.26 23.25 -2.09
C GLY A 68 9.79 23.43 -1.67
N LEU A 69 8.82 22.83 -2.36
CA LEU A 69 7.40 22.87 -1.95
C LEU A 69 7.03 21.72 -1.00
N GLY A 70 7.59 20.53 -1.21
CA GLY A 70 7.33 19.36 -0.38
C GLY A 70 5.85 18.96 -0.36
N VAL A 71 5.31 18.75 0.84
CA VAL A 71 3.91 18.32 1.10
C VAL A 71 2.99 19.46 1.56
N GLU A 72 3.51 20.68 1.70
CA GLU A 72 2.79 21.83 2.26
C GLU A 72 1.62 22.30 1.37
N PHE A 73 1.69 22.01 0.06
CA PHE A 73 0.71 22.43 -0.92
C PHE A 73 0.04 21.23 -1.58
N GLY A 74 -1.28 21.17 -1.47
CA GLY A 74 -2.11 20.14 -2.10
C GLY A 74 -3.54 20.22 -1.59
N SER A 75 -4.49 20.53 -2.48
CA SER A 75 -5.91 20.56 -2.11
C SER A 75 -6.51 19.17 -2.23
N THR A 76 -7.00 18.63 -1.11
CA THR A 76 -7.79 17.40 -1.13
C THR A 76 -9.23 17.72 -0.73
N PRO A 77 -10.23 17.45 -1.60
CA PRO A 77 -11.63 17.67 -1.25
C PRO A 77 -12.02 16.89 0.01
N GLY A 78 -12.78 17.50 0.93
CA GLY A 78 -13.11 16.87 2.23
C GLY A 78 -13.82 15.52 2.11
N HIS A 79 -14.64 15.33 1.07
CA HIS A 79 -15.30 14.04 0.81
C HIS A 79 -14.30 12.94 0.40
N VAL A 80 -13.22 13.30 -0.29
CA VAL A 80 -12.11 12.38 -0.62
C VAL A 80 -11.33 12.03 0.65
N MET A 81 -10.97 13.02 1.47
CA MET A 81 -10.26 12.76 2.74
C MET A 81 -11.02 11.77 3.63
N ARG A 82 -12.34 11.95 3.77
CA ARG A 82 -13.20 11.01 4.52
C ARG A 82 -13.12 9.60 3.92
N ALA A 83 -13.21 9.48 2.60
CA ALA A 83 -13.15 8.19 1.91
C ALA A 83 -11.80 7.50 2.08
N LEU A 84 -10.69 8.24 2.04
CA LEU A 84 -9.35 7.71 2.29
C LEU A 84 -9.22 7.12 3.70
N PHE A 85 -9.63 7.86 4.73
CA PHE A 85 -9.56 7.37 6.11
C PHE A 85 -10.51 6.21 6.38
N GLN A 86 -11.73 6.27 5.85
CA GLN A 86 -12.70 5.17 5.97
C GLN A 86 -12.20 3.90 5.27
N GLY A 87 -11.61 4.06 4.08
CA GLY A 87 -10.97 2.99 3.34
C GLY A 87 -9.82 2.37 4.10
N LEU A 88 -8.92 3.19 4.65
CA LEU A 88 -7.76 2.72 5.42
C LEU A 88 -8.19 1.94 6.67
N PHE A 89 -9.20 2.43 7.40
CA PHE A 89 -9.73 1.75 8.58
C PHE A 89 -10.35 0.38 8.25
N LEU A 90 -11.05 0.27 7.12
CA LEU A 90 -11.70 -0.97 6.68
C LEU A 90 -10.78 -1.90 5.86
N GLY A 91 -9.62 -1.40 5.41
CA GLY A 91 -8.66 -2.10 4.57
C GLY A 91 -8.32 -3.51 5.06
N PRO A 92 -7.88 -3.71 6.32
CA PRO A 92 -7.53 -5.03 6.83
C PRO A 92 -8.68 -6.03 6.75
N GLN A 93 -9.92 -5.60 7.04
CA GLN A 93 -11.09 -6.47 6.93
C GLN A 93 -11.36 -6.87 5.48
N MET A 94 -11.30 -5.93 4.54
CA MET A 94 -11.55 -6.20 3.12
C MET A 94 -10.49 -7.12 2.50
N VAL A 95 -9.23 -6.94 2.89
CA VAL A 95 -8.13 -7.83 2.49
C VAL A 95 -8.36 -9.24 3.04
N GLY A 96 -8.77 -9.37 4.31
CA GLY A 96 -9.11 -10.65 4.92
C GLY A 96 -10.21 -11.39 4.16
N GLU A 97 -11.27 -10.69 3.73
CA GLU A 97 -12.32 -11.29 2.90
C GLU A 97 -11.80 -11.73 1.52
N ALA A 98 -10.97 -10.91 0.86
CA ALA A 98 -10.37 -11.24 -0.43
C ALA A 98 -9.46 -12.50 -0.34
N VAL A 99 -8.63 -12.60 0.70
CA VAL A 99 -7.75 -13.76 0.92
C VAL A 99 -8.56 -15.04 1.15
N LYS A 100 -9.65 -14.99 1.94
CA LYS A 100 -10.54 -16.15 2.14
C LYS A 100 -11.10 -16.66 0.81
N VAL A 101 -11.58 -15.77 -0.06
CA VAL A 101 -12.10 -16.14 -1.38
C VAL A 101 -11.00 -16.67 -2.30
N GLY A 102 -9.80 -16.08 -2.25
CA GLY A 102 -8.64 -16.58 -2.98
C GLY A 102 -8.30 -18.03 -2.61
N LEU A 103 -8.27 -18.34 -1.31
CA LEU A 103 -8.02 -19.70 -0.81
C LEU A 103 -9.15 -20.67 -1.20
N LEU A 104 -10.41 -20.25 -1.08
CA LEU A 104 -11.56 -21.05 -1.50
C LEU A 104 -11.48 -21.41 -3.00
N THR A 105 -11.15 -20.42 -3.84
CA THR A 105 -11.03 -20.60 -5.29
C THR A 105 -9.87 -21.52 -5.64
N ALA A 106 -8.71 -21.33 -5.01
CA ALA A 106 -7.54 -22.18 -5.22
C ALA A 106 -7.82 -23.65 -4.83
N ASN A 107 -8.52 -23.87 -3.70
CA ASN A 107 -8.89 -25.20 -3.25
C ASN A 107 -9.94 -25.83 -4.18
N GLY A 108 -11.00 -25.11 -4.55
CA GLY A 108 -12.02 -25.60 -5.49
C GLY A 108 -11.43 -25.97 -6.86
N TRP A 109 -10.50 -25.17 -7.37
CA TRP A 109 -9.77 -25.47 -8.60
C TRP A 109 -8.94 -26.75 -8.49
N ARG A 110 -8.22 -26.94 -7.37
CA ARG A 110 -7.44 -28.16 -7.13
C ARG A 110 -8.29 -29.42 -7.13
N TYR A 111 -9.49 -29.38 -6.57
CA TYR A 111 -10.41 -30.52 -6.60
C TYR A 111 -10.85 -30.86 -8.03
N ASN A 112 -11.21 -29.86 -8.85
CA ASN A 112 -11.64 -30.08 -10.24
C ASN A 112 -10.50 -30.45 -11.20
N ALA A 113 -9.25 -30.07 -10.90
CA ALA A 113 -8.10 -30.40 -11.74
C ALA A 113 -7.50 -31.80 -11.45
N CYS A 114 -7.84 -32.41 -10.31
CA CYS A 114 -7.43 -33.78 -9.94
C CYS A 114 -8.51 -34.85 -10.25
N THR A 115 -9.69 -34.44 -10.70
CA THR A 115 -10.74 -35.31 -11.25
C THR A 115 -10.72 -35.27 -12.77
#